data_AF-A0A7R9UQ00-F1
#
_entry.id   AF-A0A7R9UQ00-F1
#
_cell.length_a   1.000
_cell.length_b   1.000
_cell.length_c   1.000
_cell.angle_alpha   90.00
_cell.angle_beta   90.00
_cell.angle_gamma   90.00
#
_symmetry.space_group_name_H-M   'P 1'
#
loop_
_entity.id
_entity.type
_entity.pdbx_description
1 polymer ?
#
loop_
_entity_poly.entity_id
_entity_poly.type
_entity_poly.pdbx_seq_one_letter_code
_entity_poly.pdbx_strand_id
1 'polypeptide(L)'
;MGEGALLHNRAAGVYLCAACAQPLFRSEDKLSSGAQHGWPAFGAALDGRVRRRRQGKGGKVEVLCSRCDGHLGHVFASRRYASGERHCVNSASLAFERLPSPGTIATEAEGKGINALSRRTPLEPVVVQQQC
;
A
#
# COMPACT_ATOMS: atom_id res chain seq x y z
N MET A 1 -18.61 10.47 7.27
CA MET A 1 -17.63 9.76 8.13
C MET A 1 -17.04 8.65 7.27
N GLY A 2 -15.83 8.84 6.75
CA GLY A 2 -15.21 7.87 5.85
C GLY A 2 -14.32 6.93 6.65
N GLU A 3 -14.76 5.69 6.87
CA GLU A 3 -13.87 4.65 7.38
C GLU A 3 -12.72 4.43 6.39
N GLY A 4 -11.48 4.36 6.89
CA GLY A 4 -10.34 4.14 6.03
C GLY A 4 -10.46 2.82 5.28
N ALA A 5 -10.23 2.80 3.96
CA ALA A 5 -10.46 1.63 3.10
C ALA A 5 -9.72 0.34 3.56
N LEU A 6 -8.64 0.49 4.32
CA LEU A 6 -7.83 -0.60 4.86
C LEU A 6 -8.14 -0.97 6.33
N LEU A 7 -9.14 -0.31 6.93
CA LEU A 7 -9.51 -0.50 8.33
C LEU A 7 -9.90 -1.95 8.63
N HIS A 8 -10.73 -2.57 7.79
CA HIS A 8 -11.23 -3.93 7.98
C HIS A 8 -10.42 -5.01 7.24
N ASN A 9 -9.41 -4.63 6.45
CA ASN A 9 -8.64 -5.59 5.68
C ASN A 9 -7.80 -6.49 6.61
N ARG A 10 -8.11 -7.79 6.66
CA ARG A 10 -7.40 -8.83 7.41
C ARG A 10 -6.71 -9.85 6.50
N ALA A 11 -6.66 -9.60 5.19
CA ALA A 11 -6.01 -10.50 4.26
C ALA A 11 -4.50 -10.56 4.55
N ALA A 12 -3.91 -11.75 4.35
CA ALA A 12 -2.47 -11.93 4.44
C ALA A 12 -1.79 -11.12 3.33
N GLY A 13 -0.85 -10.25 3.71
CA GLY A 13 -0.24 -9.32 2.79
C GLY A 13 0.73 -8.35 3.42
N VAL A 14 1.21 -7.43 2.60
CA VAL A 14 2.16 -6.38 2.98
C VAL A 14 1.53 -5.03 2.68
N TYR A 15 1.66 -4.10 3.63
CA TYR A 15 1.29 -2.71 3.46
C TYR A 15 2.49 -1.92 2.96
N LEU A 16 2.34 -1.37 1.77
CA LEU A 16 3.32 -0.58 1.05
C LEU A 16 3.05 0.91 1.23
N CYS A 17 4.08 1.75 1.13
CA CYS A 17 3.90 3.19 1.02
C CYS A 17 3.17 3.53 -0.27
N ALA A 18 2.06 4.27 -0.21
CA ALA A 18 1.32 4.66 -1.41
C ALA A 18 2.14 5.54 -2.38
N ALA A 19 3.14 6.26 -1.88
CA ALA A 19 3.96 7.16 -2.69
C ALA A 19 5.17 6.48 -3.37
N CYS A 20 5.81 5.52 -2.71
CA CYS A 20 7.06 4.92 -3.20
C CYS A 20 7.07 3.39 -3.25
N ALA A 21 5.94 2.74 -2.96
CA ALA A 21 5.77 1.30 -2.93
C ALA A 21 6.77 0.55 -2.02
N GLN A 22 7.39 1.22 -1.05
CA GLN A 22 8.27 0.54 -0.08
C GLN A 22 7.42 -0.28 0.91
N PRO A 23 7.78 -1.53 1.25
CA PRO A 23 7.09 -2.27 2.30
C PRO A 23 7.33 -1.63 3.67
N LEU A 24 6.24 -1.35 4.38
CA LEU A 24 6.23 -0.65 5.66
C LEU A 24 5.74 -1.55 6.80
N PHE A 25 4.64 -2.27 6.60
CA PHE A 25 4.00 -3.09 7.63
C PHE A 25 3.55 -4.44 7.06
N ARG A 26 3.48 -5.48 7.90
CA ARG A 26 2.89 -6.77 7.54
C ARG A 26 1.46 -6.85 8.10
N SER A 27 0.62 -7.64 7.45
CA SER A 27 -0.73 -7.93 7.95
C SER A 27 -0.73 -8.64 9.31
N GLU A 28 0.32 -9.40 9.60
CA GLU A 28 0.52 -10.12 10.87
C GLU A 28 0.67 -9.17 12.06
N ASP A 29 1.30 -8.01 11.84
CA ASP A 29 1.50 -6.98 12.87
C ASP A 29 0.27 -6.06 13.03
N LYS A 30 -0.81 -6.29 12.28
CA LYS A 30 -2.00 -5.44 12.32
C LYS A 30 -2.79 -5.69 13.61
N LEU A 31 -3.02 -4.64 14.37
CA LEU A 31 -3.74 -4.70 15.64
C LEU A 31 -5.25 -4.57 15.41
N SER A 32 -6.03 -5.49 15.99
CA SER A 32 -7.50 -5.43 16.01
C SER A 32 -8.06 -4.16 16.66
N SER A 33 -7.27 -3.51 17.51
CA SER A 33 -7.62 -2.23 18.14
C SER A 33 -7.85 -1.12 17.11
N GLY A 34 -7.19 -1.13 15.94
CA GLY A 34 -7.36 -0.08 14.94
C GLY A 34 -8.83 0.12 14.50
N ALA A 35 -9.56 -0.99 14.34
CA ALA A 35 -10.97 -1.00 13.98
C ALA A 35 -11.86 -0.27 15.00
N GLN A 36 -11.50 -0.29 16.29
CA GLN A 36 -12.28 0.37 17.35
C GLN A 36 -12.16 1.90 17.35
N HIS A 37 -11.17 2.46 16.64
CA HIS A 37 -10.91 3.91 16.62
C HIS A 37 -11.05 4.52 15.22
N GLY A 38 -11.44 3.72 14.21
CA GLY A 38 -11.61 4.16 12.82
C GLY A 38 -10.34 4.22 11.97
N TRP A 39 -9.16 3.81 12.49
CA TRP A 39 -7.87 3.91 11.78
C TRP A 39 -7.05 2.61 11.86
N PRO A 40 -6.42 2.13 10.78
CA PRO A 40 -5.57 0.96 10.84
C PRO A 40 -4.38 1.20 11.79
N ALA A 41 -4.16 0.25 12.69
CA ALA A 41 -3.10 0.31 13.68
C ALA A 41 -2.20 -0.92 13.57
N PHE A 42 -0.90 -0.73 13.72
CA PHE A 42 0.12 -1.80 13.65
C PHE A 42 0.97 -1.81 14.93
N GLY A 43 1.38 -3.00 15.35
CA GLY A 43 2.22 -3.21 16.52
C GLY A 43 3.68 -2.85 16.24
N ALA A 44 4.17 -3.20 15.06
CA ALA A 44 5.54 -2.94 14.63
C ALA A 44 5.57 -2.58 13.14
N ALA A 45 6.55 -1.76 12.77
CA ALA A 45 6.94 -1.56 11.37
C ALA A 45 8.09 -2.50 11.01
N LEU A 46 8.28 -2.73 9.71
CA LEU A 46 9.47 -3.42 9.23
C LEU A 46 10.74 -2.63 9.56
N ASP A 47 11.79 -3.36 9.93
CA ASP A 47 13.05 -2.78 10.39
C ASP A 47 13.68 -1.85 9.35
N GLY A 48 14.08 -0.65 9.78
CA GLY A 48 14.65 0.39 8.93
C GLY A 48 13.71 0.97 7.87
N ARG A 49 12.43 0.57 7.82
CA ARG A 49 11.48 1.04 6.78
C ARG A 49 10.74 2.31 7.15
N VAL A 50 10.67 2.63 8.44
CA VAL A 50 10.03 3.84 8.95
C VAL A 50 11.01 4.70 9.73
N ARG A 51 10.88 6.02 9.57
CA ARG A 51 11.63 7.02 10.33
C ARG A 51 10.72 7.63 11.38
N ARG A 52 11.24 7.77 12.60
CA ARG A 52 10.52 8.37 13.73
C ARG A 52 10.99 9.80 13.91
N ARG A 53 10.06 10.75 13.95
CA ARG A 53 10.35 12.17 14.15
C ARG A 53 9.53 12.69 15.31
N ARG A 54 10.20 13.10 16.39
CA ARG A 54 9.52 13.66 17.56
C ARG A 54 9.15 15.13 17.31
N GLN A 55 7.86 15.45 17.46
CA GLN A 55 7.37 16.83 17.39
C GLN A 55 7.59 17.52 18.75
N GLY A 56 8.68 18.27 18.91
CA GLY A 56 8.91 19.15 20.07
C GLY A 56 8.91 18.49 21.46
N LYS A 57 8.88 19.33 22.51
CA LYS A 57 8.78 18.86 23.90
C LYS A 57 7.32 18.49 24.21
N GLY A 58 7.06 17.19 24.38
CA GLY A 58 5.74 16.66 24.76
C GLY A 58 4.81 16.32 23.58
N GLY A 59 5.21 16.55 22.34
CA GLY A 59 4.40 16.18 21.18
C GLY A 59 4.50 14.70 20.79
N LYS A 60 3.61 14.31 19.88
CA LYS A 60 3.50 12.96 19.34
C LYS A 60 4.75 12.63 18.51
N VAL A 61 5.06 11.34 18.38
CA VAL A 61 6.12 10.87 17.49
C VAL A 61 5.48 10.59 16.12
N GLU A 62 5.87 11.38 15.14
CA GLU A 62 5.49 11.24 13.74
C GLU A 62 6.25 10.07 13.12
N VAL A 63 5.56 9.32 12.25
CA VAL A 63 6.13 8.20 11.50
C VAL A 63 6.14 8.58 10.02
N LEU A 64 7.34 8.58 9.45
CA LEU A 64 7.61 8.93 8.06
C LEU A 64 8.13 7.68 7.33
N CYS A 65 7.90 7.60 6.02
CA CYS A 65 8.55 6.61 5.18
C CYS A 65 10.05 6.88 5.14
N SER A 66 10.89 5.86 5.39
CA SER A 66 12.36 6.01 5.33
C SER A 66 12.88 6.35 3.93
N ARG A 67 12.13 6.00 2.88
CA ARG A 67 12.55 6.15 1.48
C ARG A 67 12.13 7.48 0.85
N CYS A 68 10.93 7.96 1.14
CA CYS A 68 10.41 9.19 0.52
C CYS A 68 10.09 10.30 1.51
N ASP A 69 10.37 10.10 2.80
CA ASP A 69 9.99 10.99 3.91
C ASP A 69 8.50 11.35 3.94
N GLY A 70 7.65 10.56 3.26
CA GLY A 70 6.21 10.77 3.22
C GLY A 70 5.55 10.52 4.58
N HIS A 71 4.57 11.35 4.94
CA HIS A 71 3.82 11.22 6.19
C HIS A 71 2.93 9.98 6.19
N LEU A 72 3.17 9.08 7.16
CA LEU A 72 2.38 7.85 7.34
C LEU A 72 1.37 7.99 8.49
N GLY A 73 1.77 8.67 9.57
CA GLY A 73 0.93 8.86 10.75
C GLY A 73 1.75 9.11 12.00
N HIS A 74 1.33 8.50 13.11
CA HIS A 74 1.94 8.70 14.43
C HIS A 74 2.12 7.37 15.16
N VAL A 75 3.16 7.29 16.01
CA VAL A 75 3.39 6.17 16.92
C VAL A 75 3.20 6.60 18.36
N PHE A 76 2.59 5.73 19.14
CA PHE A 76 2.29 5.93 20.56
C PHE A 76 2.87 4.76 21.36
N ALA A 77 3.58 5.05 22.46
CA ALA A 77 4.00 4.01 23.39
C ALA A 77 2.76 3.40 24.07
N SER A 78 2.64 2.08 24.08
CA SER A 78 1.53 1.36 24.67
C SER A 78 2.01 0.07 25.31
N ARG A 79 1.90 -0.01 26.64
CA ARG A 79 2.24 -1.21 27.43
C ARG A 79 1.30 -2.40 27.18
N ARG A 80 0.21 -2.20 26.43
CA ARG A 80 -0.77 -3.25 26.13
C ARG A 80 -0.34 -4.20 25.00
N TYR A 81 0.69 -3.84 24.22
CA TYR A 81 1.16 -4.64 23.08
C TYR A 81 2.56 -5.15 23.34
N ALA A 82 2.88 -6.35 22.83
CA ALA A 82 4.19 -6.97 22.97
C ALA A 82 5.32 -6.11 22.38
N SER A 83 5.03 -5.33 21.33
CA SER A 83 5.96 -4.37 20.73
C SER A 83 6.20 -3.13 21.59
N GLY A 84 5.40 -2.88 22.64
CA GLY A 84 5.47 -1.67 23.45
C GLY A 84 4.99 -0.40 22.75
N GLU A 85 4.57 -0.48 21.48
CA GLU A 85 4.22 0.65 20.63
C GLU A 85 2.96 0.36 19.79
N ARG A 86 2.28 1.43 19.37
CA ARG A 86 1.12 1.40 18.48
C ARG A 86 1.31 2.43 17.39
N HIS A 87 1.47 1.96 16.16
CA HIS A 87 1.55 2.80 14.96
C HIS A 87 0.13 3.05 14.44
N CYS A 88 -0.38 4.27 14.59
CA CYS A 88 -1.63 4.72 13.97
C CYS A 88 -1.30 5.40 12.64
N VAL A 89 -1.65 4.75 11.53
CA VAL A 89 -1.29 5.19 10.18
C VAL A 89 -2.54 5.46 9.36
N ASN A 90 -2.46 6.41 8.45
CA ASN A 90 -3.57 6.73 7.56
C ASN A 90 -3.67 5.66 6.46
N SER A 91 -4.86 5.12 6.23
CA SER A 91 -5.08 4.21 5.10
C SER A 91 -4.78 4.84 3.75
N ALA A 92 -4.98 6.17 3.60
CA ALA A 92 -4.68 6.88 2.36
C ALA A 92 -3.17 6.91 2.04
N SER A 93 -2.30 6.79 3.05
CA SER A 93 -0.85 6.75 2.88
C SER A 93 -0.32 5.33 2.59
N LEU A 94 -1.20 4.33 2.56
CA LEU A 94 -0.85 2.92 2.41
C LEU A 94 -1.50 2.30 1.18
N ALA A 95 -0.72 1.53 0.44
CA ALA A 95 -1.22 0.55 -0.51
C ALA A 95 -1.15 -0.85 0.14
N PHE A 96 -2.02 -1.76 -0.27
CA PHE A 96 -2.01 -3.14 0.23
C PHE A 96 -1.74 -4.10 -0.91
N GLU A 97 -0.71 -4.91 -0.75
CA GLU A 97 -0.39 -6.01 -1.65
C GLU A 97 -0.72 -7.33 -0.96
N ARG A 98 -1.65 -8.07 -1.53
CA ARG A 98 -2.04 -9.39 -1.02
C ARG A 98 -0.93 -10.37 -1.36
N LEU A 99 -0.42 -11.10 -0.37
CA LEU A 99 0.47 -12.22 -0.64
C LEU A 99 -0.36 -13.35 -1.26
N PRO A 100 0.11 -13.98 -2.35
CA PRO A 100 -0.56 -15.15 -2.89
C PRO A 100 -0.58 -16.21 -1.79
N SER A 101 -1.79 -16.68 -1.44
CA SER A 101 -1.93 -17.83 -0.57
C SER A 101 -1.11 -19.00 -1.15
N PRO A 102 -0.49 -19.87 -0.34
CA PRO A 102 0.34 -20.99 -0.81
C PRO A 102 -0.42 -22.08 -1.61
N GLY A 103 -1.59 -21.76 -2.20
CA GLY A 103 -2.35 -22.58 -3.13
C GLY A 103 -2.86 -21.83 -4.37
N THR A 104 -2.41 -20.60 -4.64
CA THR A 104 -2.77 -19.88 -5.88
C THR A 104 -1.51 -19.64 -6.70
N ILE A 105 -1.22 -20.60 -7.57
CA ILE A 105 -0.23 -20.46 -8.63
C ILE A 105 -0.75 -19.34 -9.55
N ALA A 106 -0.06 -18.21 -9.59
CA ALA A 106 -0.32 -17.18 -10.58
C ALA A 106 0.13 -17.73 -11.94
N THR A 107 -0.81 -18.01 -12.84
CA THR A 107 -0.47 -18.23 -14.25
C THR A 107 -0.03 -16.90 -14.85
N GLU A 108 1.23 -16.87 -15.24
CA GLU A 108 1.89 -15.80 -15.97
C GLU A 108 1.15 -15.49 -17.28
N ALA A 109 1.06 -14.21 -17.64
CA ALA A 109 0.76 -13.79 -19.01
C ALA A 109 1.51 -12.48 -19.30
N GLU A 110 2.84 -12.54 -19.29
CA GLU A 110 3.67 -11.61 -20.05
C GLU A 110 3.85 -12.19 -21.45
N GLY A 111 3.42 -11.43 -22.47
CA GLY A 111 3.47 -11.82 -23.87
C GLY A 111 3.52 -10.61 -24.78
N LYS A 112 4.47 -9.69 -24.53
CA LYS A 112 4.72 -8.53 -25.38
C LYS A 112 5.60 -8.95 -26.56
N GLY A 113 4.97 -9.35 -27.66
CA GLY A 113 5.65 -9.67 -28.91
C GLY A 113 6.30 -8.44 -29.55
N ILE A 114 7.61 -8.51 -29.77
CA ILE A 114 8.37 -7.57 -30.61
C ILE A 114 9.09 -8.35 -31.72
N ASN A 115 8.62 -8.20 -32.97
CA ASN A 115 9.41 -8.23 -34.21
C ASN A 115 8.46 -7.87 -35.36
N ALA A 116 8.43 -6.64 -35.84
CA ALA A 116 9.26 -6.09 -36.92
C ALA A 116 9.16 -6.84 -38.27
N LEU A 117 8.85 -6.03 -39.29
CA LEU A 117 9.19 -6.15 -40.71
C LEU A 117 8.22 -6.90 -41.66
N SER A 118 7.56 -6.06 -42.47
CA SER A 118 7.61 -6.08 -43.94
C SER A 118 6.75 -7.12 -44.70
N ARG A 119 5.61 -6.67 -45.26
CA ARG A 119 5.41 -6.43 -46.72
C ARG A 119 3.91 -6.40 -47.10
N ARG A 120 3.51 -5.31 -47.80
CA ARG A 120 2.66 -5.24 -49.03
C ARG A 120 1.21 -5.76 -48.90
N THR A 121 0.13 -5.13 -49.36
CA THR A 121 -0.18 -3.96 -50.21
C THR A 121 -1.69 -3.65 -50.00
N PRO A 122 -2.24 -2.52 -50.51
CA PRO A 122 -3.52 -1.95 -50.12
C PRO A 122 -4.67 -2.43 -51.00
N LEU A 123 -5.90 -2.37 -50.48
CA LEU A 123 -7.09 -2.03 -51.26
C LEU A 123 -8.12 -1.35 -50.34
N GLU A 124 -8.29 -0.04 -50.54
CA GLU A 124 -9.48 0.71 -50.17
C GLU A 124 -10.65 0.33 -51.11
N PRO A 125 -11.85 0.96 -51.08
CA PRO A 125 -12.45 1.84 -50.08
C PRO A 125 -13.85 1.35 -49.66
N VAL A 126 -14.30 1.65 -48.43
CA VAL A 126 -15.75 1.75 -48.19
C VAL A 126 -16.09 3.14 -47.69
N VAL A 127 -16.80 3.82 -48.58
CA VAL A 127 -17.43 5.11 -48.47
C VAL A 127 -18.56 5.09 -47.43
N VAL A 128 -18.68 6.20 -46.70
CA VAL A 128 -19.91 6.95 -46.31
C VAL A 128 -19.70 7.50 -44.89
N GLN A 129 -19.11 8.68 -44.80
CA GLN A 129 -19.81 9.97 -44.59
C GLN A 129 -20.76 9.93 -43.38
N GLN A 130 -20.41 10.52 -42.23
CA GLN A 130 -20.41 11.96 -41.92
C GLN A 130 -21.75 12.39 -41.29
N GLN A 131 -21.68 12.65 -39.97
CA GLN A 131 -22.31 13.73 -39.20
C GLN A 131 -23.85 13.80 -39.12
N CYS A 132 -24.37 13.75 -37.89
CA CYS A 132 -24.52 14.96 -37.05
C CYS A 132 -23.93 14.67 -35.67
#